data_AF-A0A2M8F895-F1
#
_entry.id   AF-A0A2M8F895-F1
#
_cell.length_a   1.000
_cell.length_b   1.000
_cell.length_c   1.000
_cell.angle_alpha   90.00
_cell.angle_beta   90.00
_cell.angle_gamma   90.00
#
_symmetry.space_group_name_H-M   'P 1'
#
loop_
_entity.id
_entity.type
_entity.pdbx_description
1 polymer ?
#
loop_
_entity_poly.entity_id
_entity_poly.type
_entity_poly.pdbx_seq_one_letter_code
_entity_poly.pdbx_strand_id
1 'polypeptide(L)'
;MHPLFVAHLVADFLLQPTWLVVLKQKRWFGIGIHASIHALVMLLLTFPTTALLWAGIIIIALLHAVIDESKVVFQRDHSGFSLGFLVDQIAHFSVLLLVVLFVPYQSSFWAGEKGLLVGGLLLFMSFGWAVYNLLTIKEHPLTNARATVGRMLLVVVTFLLFIVPSLLLRP
;
A
#
# COMPACT_ATOMS: atom_id res chain seq x y z
N MET A 1 2.02 15.17 -7.47
CA MET A 1 1.43 13.86 -7.08
C MET A 1 1.36 13.77 -5.57
N HIS A 2 0.32 13.20 -4.97
CA HIS A 2 0.21 13.14 -3.51
C HIS A 2 0.72 11.80 -2.96
N PRO A 3 1.73 11.77 -2.05
CA PRO A 3 2.44 10.55 -1.71
C PRO A 3 1.62 9.52 -0.92
N LEU A 4 0.54 9.91 -0.24
CA LEU A 4 -0.31 8.95 0.49
C LEU A 4 -0.94 7.90 -0.44
N PHE A 5 -1.35 8.27 -1.66
CA PHE A 5 -1.86 7.30 -2.64
C PHE A 5 -0.75 6.35 -3.13
N VAL A 6 0.46 6.88 -3.34
CA VAL A 6 1.64 6.06 -3.71
C VAL A 6 1.97 5.09 -2.56
N ALA A 7 1.96 5.58 -1.31
CA ALA A 7 2.23 4.77 -0.13
C ALA A 7 1.23 3.61 0.02
N HIS A 8 -0.07 3.89 -0.12
CA HIS A 8 -1.12 2.88 -0.05
C HIS A 8 -0.94 1.80 -1.13
N LEU A 9 -0.73 2.18 -2.39
CA LEU A 9 -0.55 1.22 -3.49
C LEU A 9 0.73 0.38 -3.33
N VAL A 10 1.83 0.98 -2.86
CA VAL A 10 3.07 0.26 -2.56
C VAL A 10 2.85 -0.72 -1.39
N ALA A 11 2.14 -0.31 -0.35
CA ALA A 11 1.86 -1.16 0.81
C ALA A 11 0.92 -2.33 0.49
N ASP A 12 -0.16 -2.09 -0.27
CA ASP A 12 -1.15 -3.13 -0.64
C ASP A 12 -0.68 -4.09 -1.73
N PHE A 13 0.08 -3.62 -2.72
CA PHE A 13 0.49 -4.48 -3.83
C PHE A 13 1.91 -5.00 -3.65
N LEU A 14 2.88 -4.11 -3.43
CA LEU A 14 4.29 -4.52 -3.40
C LEU A 14 4.70 -5.13 -2.05
N LEU A 15 4.21 -4.59 -0.94
CA LEU A 15 4.62 -5.00 0.42
C LEU A 15 3.60 -5.90 1.15
N GLN A 16 2.56 -6.37 0.46
CA GLN A 16 1.61 -7.37 0.98
C GLN A 16 1.94 -8.78 0.42
N PRO A 17 2.86 -9.53 1.04
CA PRO A 17 3.19 -10.89 0.59
C PRO A 17 2.04 -11.87 0.83
N THR A 18 1.99 -12.95 0.05
CA THR A 18 0.90 -13.94 0.12
C THR A 18 0.73 -14.58 1.51
N TRP A 19 1.81 -14.71 2.29
CA TRP A 19 1.71 -15.20 3.67
C TRP A 19 0.94 -14.23 4.57
N LEU A 20 1.05 -12.92 4.34
CA LEU A 20 0.32 -11.89 5.09
C LEU A 20 -1.16 -11.89 4.70
N VAL A 21 -1.48 -12.09 3.41
CA VAL A 21 -2.86 -12.30 2.93
C VAL A 21 -3.53 -13.48 3.64
N VAL A 22 -2.85 -14.64 3.67
CA VAL A 22 -3.33 -15.84 4.38
C VAL A 22 -3.43 -15.61 5.90
N LEU A 23 -2.55 -14.79 6.47
CA LEU A 23 -2.57 -14.45 7.88
C LEU A 23 -3.77 -13.56 8.23
N LYS A 24 -4.05 -12.51 7.43
CA LYS A 24 -5.23 -11.64 7.59
C LYS A 24 -6.53 -12.45 7.65
N GLN A 25 -6.69 -13.43 6.75
CA GLN A 25 -7.88 -14.30 6.71
C GLN A 25 -8.07 -15.18 7.96
N LYS A 26 -6.99 -15.43 8.73
CA LYS A 26 -6.97 -16.35 9.88
C LYS A 26 -6.87 -15.66 11.23
N ARG A 27 -6.27 -14.45 11.31
CA ARG A 27 -5.90 -13.78 12.57
C ARG A 27 -5.94 -12.25 12.40
N TRP A 28 -6.66 -11.58 13.29
CA TRP A 28 -6.74 -10.11 13.35
C TRP A 28 -5.37 -9.41 13.40
N PHE A 29 -4.36 -10.02 14.05
CA PHE A 29 -3.03 -9.41 14.12
C PHE A 29 -2.31 -9.35 12.76
N GLY A 30 -2.70 -10.17 11.78
CA GLY A 30 -2.24 -10.04 10.39
C GLY A 30 -2.69 -8.72 9.75
N ILE A 31 -3.88 -8.25 10.10
CA ILE A 31 -4.40 -6.95 9.65
C ILE A 31 -3.67 -5.83 10.39
N GLY A 32 -3.40 -5.99 11.68
CA GLY A 32 -2.57 -5.06 12.45
C GLY A 32 -1.15 -4.90 11.88
N ILE A 33 -0.49 -5.99 11.47
CA ILE A 33 0.80 -5.95 10.76
C ILE A 33 0.67 -5.18 9.44
N HIS A 34 -0.37 -5.48 8.65
CA HIS A 34 -0.58 -4.84 7.35
C HIS A 34 -0.85 -3.33 7.46
N ALA A 35 -1.73 -2.92 8.37
CA ALA A 35 -1.99 -1.51 8.68
C ALA A 35 -0.74 -0.78 9.22
N SER A 36 0.14 -1.48 9.95
CA SER A 36 1.43 -0.94 10.40
C SER A 36 2.41 -0.71 9.23
N ILE A 37 2.40 -1.58 8.21
CA ILE A 37 3.16 -1.37 6.97
C ILE A 37 2.65 -0.12 6.25
N HIS A 38 1.33 0.04 6.12
CA HIS A 38 0.71 1.25 5.55
C HIS A 38 1.15 2.52 6.29
N ALA A 39 1.04 2.55 7.62
CA ALA A 39 1.47 3.68 8.45
C ALA A 39 2.96 4.01 8.22
N LEU A 40 3.83 3.00 8.25
CA LEU A 40 5.28 3.18 8.05
C LEU A 40 5.62 3.73 6.67
N VAL A 41 5.03 3.17 5.60
CA VAL A 41 5.29 3.63 4.22
C VAL A 41 4.78 5.07 4.02
N MET A 42 3.60 5.40 4.55
CA MET A 42 3.07 6.78 4.52
C MET A 42 4.03 7.76 5.23
N LEU A 43 4.51 7.41 6.42
CA LEU A 43 5.47 8.23 7.17
C LEU A 43 6.78 8.42 6.41
N LEU A 44 7.35 7.37 5.83
CA LEU A 44 8.59 7.46 5.05
C LEU A 44 8.44 8.33 3.80
N LEU A 45 7.35 8.17 3.04
CA LEU A 45 7.15 8.98 1.84
C LEU A 45 6.84 10.45 2.17
N THR A 46 6.14 10.72 3.27
CA THR A 46 5.85 12.10 3.73
C THR A 46 7.01 12.76 4.50
N PHE A 47 7.93 11.97 5.06
CA PHE A 47 9.01 12.24 6.04
C PHE A 47 8.98 13.53 6.90
N PRO A 48 9.47 14.72 6.47
CA PRO A 48 9.36 15.93 7.29
C PRO A 48 7.88 16.35 7.31
N THR A 49 7.18 15.83 8.31
CA THR A 49 5.73 15.72 8.36
C THR A 49 5.16 16.51 9.52
N THR A 50 3.91 16.96 9.40
CA THR A 50 3.25 17.81 10.39
C THR A 50 2.49 16.97 11.42
N ALA A 51 2.24 17.51 12.61
CA ALA A 51 1.43 16.82 13.63
C ALA A 51 0.02 16.47 13.13
N LEU A 52 -0.57 17.32 12.28
CA LEU A 52 -1.87 17.05 11.63
C LEU A 52 -1.78 15.90 10.63
N LEU A 53 -0.68 15.78 9.89
CA LEU A 53 -0.45 14.65 8.97
C LEU A 53 -0.13 13.35 9.70
N TRP A 54 0.56 13.38 10.85
CA TRP A 54 0.65 12.22 11.74
C TRP A 54 -0.73 11.71 12.16
N ALA A 55 -1.63 12.61 12.60
CA ALA A 55 -3.00 12.24 12.95
C ALA A 55 -3.77 11.67 11.74
N GLY A 56 -3.63 12.28 10.57
CA GLY A 56 -4.19 11.78 9.31
C GLY A 56 -3.71 10.37 8.95
N ILE A 57 -2.42 10.09 9.09
CA ILE A 57 -1.84 8.76 8.81
C ILE A 57 -2.37 7.70 9.78
N ILE A 58 -2.53 8.04 11.07
CA ILE A 58 -3.13 7.14 12.08
C ILE A 58 -4.59 6.84 11.70
N ILE A 59 -5.37 7.85 11.32
CA ILE A 59 -6.76 7.69 10.87
C ILE A 59 -6.84 6.79 9.62
N ILE A 60 -5.97 6.99 8.62
CA ILE A 60 -5.91 6.13 7.43
C ILE A 60 -5.58 4.70 7.83
N ALA A 61 -4.57 4.46 8.66
CA ALA A 61 -4.15 3.12 9.04
C ALA A 61 -5.25 2.36 9.84
N LEU A 62 -5.96 3.05 10.72
CA LEU A 62 -7.09 2.47 11.47
C LEU A 62 -8.27 2.14 10.55
N LEU A 63 -8.66 3.06 9.66
CA LEU A 63 -9.75 2.82 8.71
C LEU A 63 -9.39 1.75 7.67
N HIS A 64 -8.13 1.70 7.23
CA HIS A 64 -7.59 0.62 6.39
C HIS A 64 -7.80 -0.73 7.08
N ALA A 65 -7.41 -0.86 8.35
CA ALA A 65 -7.62 -2.10 9.12
C ALA A 65 -9.09 -2.51 9.20
N VAL A 66 -10.01 -1.55 9.37
CA VAL A 66 -11.46 -1.80 9.41
C VAL A 66 -11.99 -2.28 8.04
N ILE A 67 -11.54 -1.68 6.93
CA ILE A 67 -11.93 -2.11 5.57
C ILE A 67 -11.40 -3.52 5.29
N ASP A 68 -10.13 -3.80 5.62
CA ASP A 68 -9.51 -5.12 5.42
C ASP A 68 -10.20 -6.24 6.22
N GLU A 69 -10.57 -6.00 7.50
CA GLU A 69 -11.36 -6.95 8.29
C GLU A 69 -12.77 -7.13 7.70
N SER A 70 -13.44 -6.04 7.32
CA SER A 70 -14.77 -6.10 6.69
C SER A 70 -14.74 -6.96 5.42
N LYS A 71 -13.72 -6.77 4.57
CA LYS A 71 -13.47 -7.58 3.37
C LYS A 71 -13.26 -9.05 3.70
N VAL A 72 -12.46 -9.37 4.73
CA VAL A 72 -12.22 -10.76 5.17
C VAL A 72 -13.53 -11.42 5.64
N VAL A 73 -14.41 -10.68 6.32
CA VAL A 73 -15.75 -11.16 6.70
C VAL A 73 -16.62 -11.39 5.45
N PHE A 74 -16.81 -10.37 4.61
CA PHE A 74 -17.68 -10.49 3.41
C PHE A 74 -17.22 -11.57 2.41
N GLN A 75 -15.91 -11.78 2.25
CA GLN A 75 -15.35 -12.81 1.36
C GLN A 75 -15.53 -14.25 1.86
N ARG A 76 -15.86 -14.48 3.13
CA ARG A 76 -16.25 -15.82 3.62
C ARG A 76 -17.62 -16.24 3.07
N ASP A 77 -18.50 -15.28 2.82
CA ASP A 77 -19.90 -15.52 2.48
C ASP A 77 -20.20 -15.29 0.98
N HIS A 78 -19.29 -14.67 0.21
CA HIS A 78 -19.53 -14.28 -1.19
C HIS A 78 -18.32 -14.59 -2.11
N SER A 79 -18.59 -15.17 -3.29
CA SER A 79 -17.57 -15.67 -4.23
C SER A 79 -17.13 -14.70 -5.34
N GLY A 80 -17.64 -13.46 -5.36
CA GLY A 80 -17.42 -12.47 -6.42
C GLY A 80 -16.07 -11.73 -6.35
N PHE A 81 -14.97 -12.41 -6.67
CA PHE A 81 -13.60 -11.89 -6.51
C PHE A 81 -13.32 -10.51 -7.15
N SER A 82 -13.74 -10.28 -8.40
CA SER A 82 -13.41 -9.06 -9.15
C SER A 82 -14.16 -7.82 -8.66
N LEU A 83 -15.46 -7.95 -8.36
CA LEU A 83 -16.27 -6.85 -7.83
C LEU A 83 -15.88 -6.54 -6.38
N GLY A 84 -15.58 -7.57 -5.58
CA GLY A 84 -15.04 -7.38 -4.23
C GLY A 84 -13.71 -6.62 -4.21
N PHE A 85 -12.81 -6.89 -5.15
CA PHE A 85 -11.57 -6.13 -5.30
C PHE A 85 -11.81 -4.65 -5.66
N LEU A 86 -12.75 -4.37 -6.59
CA LEU A 86 -13.04 -2.99 -6.98
C LEU A 86 -13.66 -2.18 -5.83
N VAL A 87 -14.63 -2.75 -5.11
CA VAL A 87 -15.27 -2.12 -3.94
C VAL A 87 -14.24 -1.83 -2.85
N ASP A 88 -13.33 -2.78 -2.61
CA ASP A 88 -12.24 -2.64 -1.65
C ASP A 88 -11.28 -1.49 -1.99
N GLN A 89 -10.83 -1.39 -3.25
CA GLN A 89 -9.99 -0.26 -3.67
C GLN A 89 -10.74 1.09 -3.57
N ILE A 90 -12.03 1.15 -3.91
CA ILE A 90 -12.85 2.37 -3.80
C ILE A 90 -12.97 2.84 -2.34
N ALA A 91 -13.17 1.92 -1.40
CA ALA A 91 -13.26 2.24 0.02
C ALA A 91 -11.96 2.85 0.54
N HIS A 92 -10.81 2.21 0.26
CA HIS A 92 -9.50 2.73 0.64
C HIS A 92 -9.17 4.09 0.00
N PHE A 93 -9.45 4.26 -1.31
CA PHE A 93 -9.25 5.54 -2.00
C PHE A 93 -10.13 6.66 -1.46
N SER A 94 -11.34 6.34 -0.99
CA SER A 94 -12.24 7.31 -0.38
C SER A 94 -11.72 7.81 0.97
N VAL A 95 -11.16 6.93 1.81
CA VAL A 95 -10.48 7.32 3.06
C VAL A 95 -9.27 8.21 2.77
N LEU A 96 -8.43 7.84 1.80
CA LEU A 96 -7.28 8.64 1.38
C LEU A 96 -7.70 10.02 0.86
N LEU A 97 -8.72 10.08 0.01
CA LEU A 97 -9.23 11.34 -0.55
C LEU A 97 -9.77 12.26 0.54
N LEU A 98 -10.56 11.74 1.47
CA LEU A 98 -11.07 12.51 2.62
C LEU A 98 -9.92 13.13 3.43
N VAL A 99 -8.91 12.33 3.79
CA VAL A 99 -7.77 12.86 4.56
C VAL A 99 -6.98 13.89 3.75
N VAL A 100 -6.76 13.68 2.45
CA VAL A 100 -6.07 14.66 1.57
C VAL A 100 -6.84 15.98 1.44
N LEU A 101 -8.17 15.96 1.50
CA LEU A 101 -9.00 17.18 1.45
C LEU A 101 -8.95 18.00 2.75
N PHE A 102 -8.79 17.36 3.91
CA PHE A 102 -8.80 18.03 5.22
C PHE A 102 -7.42 18.23 5.85
N VAL A 103 -6.40 17.50 5.41
CA VAL A 103 -5.04 17.53 5.95
C VAL A 103 -4.07 18.05 4.88
N PRO A 104 -3.74 19.36 4.90
CA PRO A 104 -2.84 19.93 3.90
C PRO A 104 -1.44 19.34 4.02
N TYR A 105 -0.94 18.80 2.91
CA TYR A 105 0.45 18.40 2.74
C TYR A 105 0.96 18.94 1.41
N GLN A 106 2.05 19.71 1.48
CA GLN A 106 2.75 20.22 0.31
C GLN A 106 4.23 19.86 0.44
N SER A 107 4.80 19.33 -0.64
CA SER A 107 6.21 18.96 -0.71
C SER A 107 6.71 19.25 -2.12
N SER A 108 7.69 20.14 -2.20
CA SER A 108 8.36 20.50 -3.46
C SER A 108 8.94 19.28 -4.18
N PHE A 109 9.42 18.27 -3.44
CA PHE A 109 9.88 17.00 -4.00
C PHE A 109 8.79 16.30 -4.81
N TRP A 110 7.61 16.06 -4.23
CA TRP A 110 6.49 15.33 -4.86
C TRP A 110 5.72 16.13 -5.92
N ALA A 111 5.99 17.43 -6.02
CA ALA A 111 5.55 18.31 -7.09
C ALA A 111 6.58 18.42 -8.24
N GLY A 112 7.87 18.28 -7.93
CA GLY A 112 8.97 18.37 -8.90
C GLY A 112 9.21 17.09 -9.70
N GLU A 113 9.97 17.23 -10.79
CA GLU A 113 10.28 16.17 -11.75
C GLU A 113 10.76 14.87 -11.08
N LYS A 114 11.73 14.95 -10.15
CA LYS A 114 12.26 13.78 -9.45
C LYS A 114 11.19 13.00 -8.68
N GLY A 115 10.30 13.69 -7.95
CA GLY A 115 9.22 13.02 -7.21
C GLY A 115 8.13 12.47 -8.13
N LEU A 116 7.83 13.16 -9.23
CA LEU A 116 6.94 12.64 -10.28
C LEU A 116 7.49 11.36 -10.90
N LEU A 117 8.78 11.31 -11.23
CA LEU A 117 9.45 10.14 -11.81
C LEU A 117 9.49 8.97 -10.81
N VAL A 118 9.90 9.22 -9.56
CA VAL A 118 9.96 8.19 -8.49
C VAL A 118 8.58 7.61 -8.19
N GLY A 119 7.57 8.44 -7.92
CA GLY A 119 6.24 7.92 -7.61
C GLY A 119 5.53 7.36 -8.83
N GLY A 120 5.77 7.88 -10.04
CA GLY A 120 5.28 7.29 -11.29
C GLY A 120 5.79 5.87 -11.50
N LEU A 121 7.06 5.61 -11.20
CA LEU A 121 7.63 4.26 -11.21
C LEU A 121 7.03 3.38 -10.12
N LEU A 122 6.87 3.88 -8.88
CA LEU A 122 6.22 3.12 -7.79
C LEU A 122 4.76 2.76 -8.12
N LEU A 123 4.02 3.67 -8.76
CA LEU A 123 2.66 3.43 -9.26
C LEU A 123 2.67 2.37 -10.37
N PHE A 124 3.56 2.47 -11.36
CA PHE A 124 3.70 1.50 -12.44
C PHE A 124 4.03 0.10 -11.90
N MET A 125 4.99 -0.01 -10.97
CA MET A 125 5.33 -1.28 -10.33
C MET A 125 4.15 -1.85 -9.54
N SER A 126 3.47 -1.03 -8.74
CA SER A 126 2.31 -1.46 -7.92
C SER A 126 1.16 -1.95 -8.80
N PHE A 127 0.85 -1.24 -9.89
CA PHE A 127 -0.22 -1.61 -10.82
C PHE A 127 0.15 -2.84 -11.65
N GLY A 128 1.37 -2.91 -12.18
CA GLY A 128 1.86 -4.09 -12.90
C GLY A 128 1.83 -5.35 -12.03
N TRP A 129 2.14 -5.20 -10.73
CA TRP A 129 2.02 -6.27 -9.75
C TRP A 129 0.57 -6.65 -9.44
N ALA A 130 -0.32 -5.68 -9.29
CA ALA A 130 -1.76 -5.92 -9.13
C ALA A 130 -2.32 -6.72 -10.31
N VAL A 131 -2.01 -6.30 -11.54
CA VAL A 131 -2.41 -7.00 -12.78
C VAL A 131 -1.81 -8.41 -12.83
N TYR A 132 -0.51 -8.57 -12.55
CA TYR A 132 0.13 -9.88 -12.50
C TYR A 132 -0.58 -10.82 -11.51
N ASN A 133 -0.93 -10.34 -10.30
CA ASN A 133 -1.65 -11.14 -9.31
C ASN A 133 -3.07 -11.46 -9.77
N LEU A 134 -3.81 -10.51 -10.35
CA LEU A 134 -5.17 -10.75 -10.89
C LEU A 134 -5.16 -11.83 -11.99
N LEU A 135 -4.13 -11.86 -12.84
CA LEU A 135 -3.98 -12.85 -13.90
C LEU A 135 -3.53 -14.23 -13.37
N THR A 136 -2.62 -14.28 -12.39
CA THR A 136 -1.97 -15.53 -11.94
C THR A 136 -2.58 -16.18 -10.70
N ILE A 137 -3.49 -15.51 -9.98
CA ILE A 137 -4.11 -16.02 -8.74
C ILE A 137 -4.81 -17.38 -8.93
N LYS A 138 -5.32 -17.67 -10.14
CA LYS A 138 -5.96 -18.96 -10.47
C LYS A 138 -4.98 -20.11 -10.64
N GLU A 139 -3.72 -19.84 -10.97
CA GLU A 139 -2.74 -20.87 -11.35
C GLU A 139 -1.75 -21.21 -10.21
N HIS A 140 -1.59 -20.31 -9.24
CA HIS A 140 -0.57 -20.46 -8.18
C HIS A 140 -1.09 -20.21 -6.75
N PRO A 141 -1.90 -21.13 -6.20
CA PRO A 141 -2.12 -21.20 -4.77
C PRO A 141 -0.85 -21.73 -4.06
N LEU A 142 0.05 -20.81 -3.69
CA LEU A 142 1.12 -21.02 -2.68
C LEU A 142 2.12 -22.18 -2.95
N THR A 143 2.81 -22.20 -4.10
CA THR A 143 3.68 -23.34 -4.45
C THR A 143 5.20 -23.17 -4.21
N ASN A 144 5.74 -21.96 -4.00
CA ASN A 144 7.19 -21.82 -3.73
C ASN A 144 7.60 -20.58 -2.90
N ALA A 145 7.94 -20.81 -1.63
CA ALA A 145 8.39 -19.76 -0.70
C ALA A 145 9.67 -19.04 -1.15
N ARG A 146 10.61 -19.71 -1.85
CA ARG A 146 11.80 -19.03 -2.41
C ARG A 146 11.41 -18.00 -3.47
N ALA A 147 10.40 -18.30 -4.28
CA ALA A 147 9.92 -17.36 -5.29
C ALA A 147 9.21 -16.16 -4.65
N THR A 148 8.54 -16.32 -3.50
CA THR A 148 8.01 -15.20 -2.71
C THR A 148 9.14 -14.36 -2.11
N VAL A 149 10.15 -14.97 -1.49
CA VAL A 149 11.28 -14.25 -0.88
C VAL A 149 12.11 -13.49 -1.91
N GLY A 150 12.42 -14.08 -3.07
CA GLY A 150 13.15 -13.40 -4.15
C GLY A 150 12.38 -12.19 -4.70
N ARG A 151 11.05 -12.31 -4.80
CA ARG A 151 10.15 -11.21 -5.18
C ARG A 151 10.09 -10.10 -4.13
N MET A 152 9.99 -10.45 -2.85
CA MET A 152 10.05 -9.47 -1.74
C MET A 152 11.41 -8.76 -1.70
N LEU A 153 12.52 -9.47 -1.93
CA LEU A 153 13.85 -8.87 -2.05
C LEU A 153 13.93 -7.88 -3.20
N LEU A 154 13.40 -8.21 -4.39
CA LEU A 154 13.36 -7.27 -5.51
C LEU A 154 12.56 -6.01 -5.15
N VAL A 155 11.35 -6.17 -4.58
CA VAL A 155 10.55 -5.04 -4.11
C VAL A 155 11.30 -4.20 -3.06
N VAL A 156 11.88 -4.82 -2.04
CA VAL A 156 12.60 -4.11 -0.96
C VAL A 156 13.84 -3.40 -1.51
N VAL A 157 14.60 -4.03 -2.41
CA VAL A 157 15.76 -3.40 -3.07
C VAL A 157 15.31 -2.23 -3.94
N THR A 158 14.26 -2.37 -4.75
CA THR A 158 13.67 -1.25 -5.51
C THR A 158 13.20 -0.14 -4.57
N PHE A 159 12.44 -0.47 -3.54
CA PHE A 159 11.92 0.46 -2.54
C PHE A 159 13.04 1.23 -1.84
N LEU A 160 14.12 0.56 -1.42
CA LEU A 160 15.30 1.20 -0.83
C LEU A 160 16.05 2.07 -1.84
N LEU A 161 16.30 1.58 -3.06
CA LEU A 161 16.96 2.33 -4.14
C LEU A 161 16.20 3.59 -4.56
N PHE A 162 14.89 3.68 -4.31
CA PHE A 162 14.11 4.88 -4.61
C PHE A 162 13.79 5.74 -3.38
N ILE A 163 13.49 5.14 -2.21
CA ILE A 163 13.27 5.90 -0.98
C ILE A 163 14.54 6.57 -0.48
N VAL A 164 15.67 5.87 -0.46
CA VAL A 164 16.90 6.43 0.13
C VAL A 164 17.34 7.69 -0.63
N PRO A 165 17.41 7.72 -1.98
CA PRO A 165 17.58 8.97 -2.71
C PRO A 165 16.44 9.97 -2.51
N SER A 166 15.18 9.54 -2.41
CA SER A 166 14.06 10.47 -2.13
C SER A 166 14.13 11.14 -0.75
N LEU A 167 14.90 10.60 0.19
CA LEU A 167 15.16 11.18 1.51
C LEU A 167 16.45 12.02 1.48
N LEU A 168 17.53 11.51 0.88
CA LEU A 168 18.83 12.20 0.78
C LEU A 168 18.84 13.38 -0.21
N LEU A 169 17.93 13.44 -1.17
CA LEU A 169 17.79 14.52 -2.15
C LEU A 169 16.73 15.56 -1.75
N ARG A 170 16.22 15.52 -0.51
CA ARG A 170 15.42 16.62 0.06
C ARG A 170 16.38 17.72 0.51
N PRO A 171 16.15 18.98 0.10
CA PRO A 171 16.90 20.12 0.63
C PRO A 171 16.55 20.41 2.09
#